data_AF-A0A7Y0LYU8-F1
#
_entry.id   AF-A0A7Y0LYU8-F1
#
_cell.length_a   1.000
_cell.length_b   1.000
_cell.length_c   1.000
_cell.angle_alpha   90.00
_cell.angle_beta   90.00
_cell.angle_gamma   90.00
#
_symmetry.space_group_name_H-M   'P 1'
#
loop_
_entity.id
_entity.type
_entity.pdbx_description
1 polymer ?
#
loop_
_entity_poly.entity_id
_entity_poly.type
_entity_poly.pdbx_seq_one_letter_code
_entity_poly.pdbx_strand_id
1 'polypeptide(L)'
;MHLTLPFPEALELALQGAPPPPPVRGVSCTGARVRVDVDLRDVPAAPFAVRAIAAITPVVTVDATFAGFREGRATFELAVHAGSLPVHRLINHLTGLINSTLRARDIPPGLLLVQSGPDGDPVAVVDLQAAADLRVQGVTVAGFVLHDATIEVEAAVRDVRLRRAAATPVPPPPPPVG
;
A
#
# COMPACT_ATOMS: atom_id res chain seq x y z
N MET A 1 10.94 12.05 -18.55
CA MET A 1 11.65 12.22 -17.27
C MET A 1 11.86 10.83 -16.70
N HIS A 2 13.07 10.55 -16.21
CA HIS A 2 13.40 9.28 -15.57
C HIS A 2 13.85 9.60 -14.14
N LEU A 3 13.31 8.89 -13.17
CA LEU A 3 13.58 9.07 -11.74
C LEU A 3 13.99 7.72 -11.16
N THR A 4 15.13 7.70 -10.48
CA THR A 4 15.65 6.52 -9.79
C THR A 4 15.88 6.88 -8.34
N LEU A 5 15.37 6.05 -7.43
CA LEU A 5 15.62 6.22 -6.01
C LEU A 5 15.62 4.88 -5.27
N PRO A 6 16.54 4.67 -4.33
CA PRO A 6 16.46 3.64 -3.31
C PRO A 6 15.08 3.58 -2.64
N PHE A 7 14.60 2.37 -2.38
CA PHE A 7 13.32 2.13 -1.72
C PHE A 7 13.18 2.85 -0.36
N PRO A 8 14.19 2.89 0.53
CA PRO A 8 14.06 3.61 1.79
C PRO A 8 13.76 5.10 1.60
N GLU A 9 14.40 5.74 0.62
CA GLU A 9 14.20 7.16 0.31
C GLU A 9 12.82 7.41 -0.29
N ALA A 10 12.34 6.47 -1.13
CA ALA A 10 10.99 6.52 -1.67
C ALA A 10 9.93 6.41 -0.57
N LEU A 11 10.17 5.51 0.40
CA LEU A 11 9.30 5.30 1.54
C LEU A 11 9.28 6.55 2.44
N GLU A 12 10.44 7.12 2.75
CA GLU A 12 10.54 8.36 3.53
C GLU A 12 9.84 9.53 2.83
N LEU A 13 9.99 9.65 1.51
CA LEU A 13 9.30 10.66 0.71
C LEU A 13 7.78 10.47 0.73
N ALA A 14 7.31 9.23 0.63
CA ALA A 14 5.89 8.89 0.67
C ALA A 14 5.27 9.15 2.05
N LEU A 15 5.99 8.83 3.12
CA LEU A 15 5.56 9.03 4.49
C LEU A 15 5.78 10.47 4.98
N GLN A 16 6.59 11.26 4.27
CA GLN A 16 6.95 12.64 4.65
C GLN A 16 7.55 12.72 6.06
N GLY A 17 8.37 11.72 6.42
CA GLY A 17 8.97 11.59 7.75
C GLY A 17 8.01 11.12 8.86
N ALA A 18 6.74 10.87 8.56
CA ALA A 18 5.81 10.25 9.51
C ALA A 18 6.09 8.74 9.66
N PRO A 19 5.77 8.13 10.82
CA PRO A 19 5.81 6.67 10.92
C PRO A 19 4.75 6.03 9.99
N PRO A 20 4.94 4.76 9.59
CA PRO A 20 3.92 4.01 8.90
C PRO A 20 2.60 4.02 9.70
N PRO A 21 1.45 4.16 9.03
CA PRO A 21 0.18 4.17 9.73
C PRO A 21 -0.14 2.77 10.30
N PRO A 22 -0.66 2.66 11.55
CA PRO A 22 -1.17 1.39 12.05
C PRO A 22 -2.18 0.80 11.05
N PRO A 23 -2.23 -0.51 10.82
CA PRO A 23 -1.53 -1.59 11.53
C PRO A 23 -0.10 -1.89 11.05
N VAL A 24 0.47 -1.07 10.15
CA VAL A 24 1.81 -1.33 9.58
C VAL A 24 2.88 -1.02 10.63
N ARG A 25 3.72 -2.01 10.94
CA ARG A 25 4.83 -1.92 11.91
C ARG A 25 6.15 -1.60 11.22
N GLY A 26 6.34 -2.13 10.02
CA GLY A 26 7.57 -1.96 9.27
C GLY A 26 7.35 -2.24 7.80
N VAL A 27 8.15 -1.57 6.98
CA VAL A 27 8.22 -1.82 5.54
C VAL A 27 9.68 -1.89 5.18
N SER A 28 10.07 -2.93 4.45
CA SER A 28 11.43 -3.11 3.95
C SER A 28 11.39 -3.64 2.52
N CYS A 29 12.50 -3.55 1.81
CA CYS A 29 12.59 -4.06 0.45
C CYS A 29 13.90 -4.83 0.26
N THR A 30 13.84 -5.93 -0.47
CA THR A 30 15.01 -6.73 -0.85
C THR A 30 14.82 -7.24 -2.27
N GLY A 31 15.71 -6.86 -3.18
CA GLY A 31 15.54 -7.16 -4.60
C GLY A 31 14.25 -6.52 -5.13
N ALA A 32 13.39 -7.33 -5.75
CA ALA A 32 12.08 -6.93 -6.25
C ALA A 32 10.93 -7.15 -5.23
N ARG A 33 11.24 -7.51 -3.98
CA ARG A 33 10.26 -7.88 -2.96
C ARG A 33 10.16 -6.82 -1.88
N VAL A 34 8.96 -6.30 -1.68
CA VAL A 34 8.59 -5.44 -0.55
C VAL A 34 8.02 -6.31 0.56
N ARG A 35 8.60 -6.24 1.75
CA ARG A 35 8.11 -6.91 2.96
C ARG A 35 7.42 -5.91 3.85
N VAL A 36 6.20 -6.22 4.27
CA VAL A 36 5.38 -5.41 5.18
C VAL A 36 5.02 -6.24 6.40
N ASP A 37 5.37 -5.75 7.58
CA ASP A 37 4.96 -6.36 8.84
C ASP A 37 3.71 -5.65 9.37
N VAL A 38 2.67 -6.43 9.65
CA VAL A 38 1.34 -5.94 10.05
C VAL A 38 0.96 -6.52 11.41
N ASP A 39 0.65 -5.65 12.37
CA ASP A 39 0.09 -6.06 13.65
C ASP A 39 -1.44 -6.18 13.54
N LEU A 40 -1.94 -7.41 13.55
CA LEU A 40 -3.36 -7.70 13.40
C LEU A 40 -4.22 -7.14 14.53
N ARG A 41 -3.63 -6.84 15.69
CA ARG A 41 -4.36 -6.26 16.84
C ARG A 41 -4.74 -4.80 16.61
N ASP A 42 -3.99 -4.11 15.75
CA ASP A 42 -4.21 -2.71 15.40
C ASP A 42 -5.12 -2.56 14.16
N VAL A 43 -5.65 -3.66 13.63
CA VAL A 43 -6.58 -3.63 12.50
C VAL A 43 -7.94 -3.11 12.99
N PRO A 44 -8.40 -1.94 12.52
CA PRO A 44 -9.68 -1.38 12.96
C PRO A 44 -10.83 -2.24 12.44
N ALA A 45 -11.83 -2.48 13.29
CA ALA A 45 -13.01 -3.30 12.98
C ALA A 45 -12.66 -4.69 12.42
N ALA A 46 -11.54 -5.28 12.87
CA ALA A 46 -11.07 -6.58 12.42
C ALA A 46 -12.19 -7.65 12.51
N PRO A 47 -12.49 -8.41 11.44
CA PRO A 47 -13.41 -9.53 11.46
C PRO A 47 -13.04 -10.56 12.52
N PHE A 48 -14.00 -11.35 12.99
CA PHE A 48 -13.77 -12.36 14.03
C PHE A 48 -12.59 -13.29 13.69
N ALA A 49 -12.50 -13.75 12.44
CA ALA A 49 -11.40 -14.58 11.97
C ALA A 49 -10.03 -13.89 12.15
N VAL A 50 -9.93 -12.60 11.80
CA VAL A 50 -8.68 -11.81 11.97
C VAL A 50 -8.34 -11.66 13.44
N ARG A 51 -9.32 -11.39 14.32
CA ARG A 51 -9.11 -11.32 15.77
C ARG A 51 -8.66 -12.65 16.36
N ALA A 52 -9.25 -13.76 15.92
CA ALA A 52 -8.88 -15.10 16.36
C ALA A 52 -7.43 -15.44 15.97
N ILE A 53 -7.02 -15.07 14.75
CA ILE A 53 -5.63 -15.22 14.31
C ILE A 53 -4.70 -14.32 15.12
N ALA A 54 -5.10 -13.07 15.36
CA ALA A 54 -4.29 -12.10 16.13
C ALA A 54 -3.97 -12.59 17.55
N ALA A 55 -4.82 -13.43 18.15
CA ALA A 55 -4.59 -14.05 19.45
C ALA A 55 -3.48 -15.12 19.44
N ILE A 56 -3.22 -15.75 18.29
CA ILE A 56 -2.22 -16.80 18.10
C ILE A 56 -0.93 -16.22 17.51
N THR A 57 -1.07 -15.39 16.49
CA THR A 57 0.00 -14.77 15.73
C THR A 57 -0.35 -13.29 15.52
N PRO A 58 0.10 -12.41 16.44
CA PRO A 58 -0.29 -11.01 16.40
C PRO A 58 0.34 -10.26 15.22
N VAL A 59 1.52 -10.68 14.78
CA VAL A 59 2.24 -10.05 13.66
C VAL A 59 2.26 -11.00 12.47
N VAL A 60 1.85 -10.48 11.32
CA VAL A 60 1.85 -11.17 10.04
C VAL A 60 2.76 -10.42 9.08
N THR A 61 3.58 -11.15 8.35
CA THR A 61 4.45 -10.61 7.32
C THR A 61 3.79 -10.79 5.96
N VAL A 62 3.77 -9.74 5.14
CA VAL A 62 3.27 -9.76 3.77
C VAL A 62 4.43 -9.43 2.84
N ASP A 63 4.78 -10.37 1.98
CA ASP A 63 5.79 -10.21 0.95
C ASP A 63 5.09 -9.93 -0.39
N ALA A 64 5.30 -8.74 -0.95
CA ALA A 64 4.80 -8.31 -2.25
C ALA A 64 5.96 -8.30 -3.25
N THR A 65 5.97 -9.23 -4.19
CA THR A 65 7.03 -9.36 -5.21
C THR A 65 6.57 -8.69 -6.50
N PHE A 66 7.35 -7.74 -7.02
CA PHE A 66 7.02 -7.03 -8.26
C PHE A 66 7.00 -8.00 -9.44
N ALA A 67 5.87 -8.04 -10.14
CA ALA A 67 5.62 -8.95 -11.27
C ALA A 67 5.65 -8.22 -12.62
N GLY A 68 5.28 -6.92 -12.65
CA GLY A 68 5.35 -6.13 -13.86
C GLY A 68 4.54 -4.85 -13.81
N PHE A 69 4.68 -4.04 -14.85
CA PHE A 69 3.98 -2.77 -15.03
C PHE A 69 3.30 -2.71 -16.40
N ARG A 70 2.05 -2.26 -16.44
CA ARG A 70 1.30 -2.05 -17.67
C ARG A 70 0.24 -0.98 -17.50
N GLU A 71 0.12 -0.08 -18.49
CA GLU A 71 -0.96 0.92 -18.57
C GLU A 71 -1.12 1.76 -17.28
N GLY A 72 -0.01 2.19 -16.68
CA GLY A 72 -0.06 3.00 -15.44
C GLY A 72 -0.22 2.17 -14.15
N ARG A 73 -0.26 0.83 -14.25
CA ARG A 73 -0.50 -0.07 -13.11
C ARG A 73 0.68 -0.98 -12.84
N ALA A 74 1.12 -1.02 -11.59
CA ALA A 74 2.12 -1.97 -11.11
C ALA A 74 1.43 -3.18 -10.48
N THR A 75 1.94 -4.37 -10.80
CA THR A 75 1.40 -5.65 -10.35
C THR A 75 2.40 -6.32 -9.41
N PHE A 76 1.89 -6.82 -8.29
CA PHE A 76 2.68 -7.51 -7.27
C PHE A 76 2.02 -8.83 -6.89
N GLU A 77 2.80 -9.90 -6.88
CA GLU A 77 2.40 -11.18 -6.30
C GLU A 77 2.52 -11.10 -4.78
N LEU A 78 1.47 -11.51 -4.06
CA LEU A 78 1.43 -11.43 -2.62
C LEU A 78 1.65 -12.83 -2.00
N ALA A 79 2.58 -12.91 -1.07
CA ALA A 79 2.70 -14.01 -0.14
C ALA A 79 2.45 -13.49 1.27
N VAL A 80 1.63 -14.19 2.05
CA VAL A 80 1.35 -13.84 3.44
C VAL A 80 2.02 -14.89 4.32
N HIS A 81 2.58 -14.50 5.46
CA HIS A 81 3.27 -15.40 6.38
C HIS A 81 2.78 -15.11 7.79
N ALA A 82 2.11 -16.09 8.39
CA ALA A 82 1.56 -16.01 9.74
C ALA A 82 2.12 -17.15 10.59
N GLY A 83 3.43 -17.12 10.88
CA GLY A 83 4.10 -18.16 11.64
C GLY A 83 3.85 -19.56 11.06
N SER A 84 3.23 -20.45 11.84
CA SER A 84 2.88 -21.83 11.46
C SER A 84 1.48 -22.00 10.87
N LEU A 85 0.70 -20.92 10.68
CA LEU A 85 -0.66 -21.03 10.15
C LEU A 85 -0.72 -21.24 8.62
N PRO A 86 -1.70 -22.02 8.13
CA PRO A 86 -1.96 -22.14 6.70
C PRO A 86 -2.46 -20.81 6.10
N VAL A 87 -1.57 -20.18 5.35
CA VAL A 87 -1.65 -18.83 4.76
C VAL A 87 -2.85 -18.62 3.83
N HIS A 88 -3.23 -19.64 3.06
CA HIS A 88 -4.28 -19.54 2.03
C HIS A 88 -5.66 -19.19 2.60
N ARG A 89 -5.92 -19.50 3.88
CA ARG A 89 -7.17 -19.12 4.57
C ARG A 89 -7.18 -17.63 4.96
N LEU A 90 -6.02 -17.03 5.21
CA LEU A 90 -5.93 -15.61 5.57
C LEU A 90 -6.18 -14.71 4.36
N ILE A 91 -5.59 -15.05 3.21
CA ILE A 91 -5.63 -14.21 2.00
C ILE A 91 -7.05 -13.86 1.58
N ASN A 92 -7.97 -14.84 1.59
CA ASN A 92 -9.36 -14.62 1.20
C ASN A 92 -10.11 -13.66 2.16
N HIS A 93 -9.73 -13.64 3.44
CA HIS A 93 -10.32 -12.74 4.42
C HIS A 93 -9.64 -11.36 4.46
N LEU A 94 -8.33 -11.33 4.20
CA LEU A 94 -7.56 -10.09 4.14
C LEU A 94 -7.90 -9.26 2.90
N THR A 95 -8.20 -9.89 1.77
CA THR A 95 -8.59 -9.18 0.53
C THR A 95 -9.80 -8.27 0.75
N GLY A 96 -10.86 -8.79 1.39
CA GLY A 96 -12.04 -8.00 1.74
C GLY A 96 -11.74 -6.89 2.75
N LEU A 97 -10.86 -7.16 3.72
CA LEU A 97 -10.44 -6.19 4.73
C LEU A 97 -9.64 -5.05 4.12
N ILE A 98 -8.62 -5.35 3.31
CA ILE A 98 -7.79 -4.38 2.61
C ILE A 98 -8.68 -3.43 1.79
N ASN A 99 -9.58 -3.98 0.98
CA ASN A 99 -10.51 -3.17 0.18
C ASN A 99 -11.49 -2.32 1.02
N SER A 100 -11.82 -2.74 2.24
CA SER A 100 -12.67 -1.97 3.16
C SER A 100 -11.90 -0.87 3.89
N THR A 101 -10.66 -1.15 4.32
CA THR A 101 -9.80 -0.18 5.00
C THR A 101 -9.32 0.91 4.05
N LEU A 102 -9.02 0.56 2.79
CA LEU A 102 -8.70 1.54 1.76
C LEU A 102 -9.85 2.52 1.55
N ARG A 103 -11.09 2.01 1.44
CA ARG A 103 -12.29 2.84 1.34
C ARG A 103 -12.50 3.75 2.56
N ALA A 104 -12.18 3.27 3.76
CA ALA A 104 -12.31 4.05 4.99
C ALA A 104 -11.22 5.14 5.16
N ARG A 105 -10.15 5.13 4.35
CA ARG A 105 -9.05 6.10 4.38
C ARG A 105 -9.13 7.17 3.29
N ASP A 106 -10.30 7.35 2.69
CA ASP A 106 -10.51 8.24 1.54
C ASP A 106 -9.53 7.97 0.38
N ILE A 107 -8.98 6.75 0.28
CA ILE A 107 -8.20 6.31 -0.87
C ILE A 107 -9.22 6.00 -1.97
N PRO A 108 -9.19 6.70 -3.12
CA PRO A 108 -10.11 6.44 -4.20
C PRO A 108 -10.20 4.95 -4.55
N PRO A 109 -11.42 4.44 -4.81
CA PRO A 109 -11.59 3.07 -5.25
C PRO A 109 -10.77 2.83 -6.53
N GLY A 110 -10.07 1.70 -6.58
CA GLY A 110 -9.26 1.31 -7.74
C GLY A 110 -7.76 1.65 -7.65
N LEU A 111 -7.31 2.42 -6.66
CA LEU A 111 -5.87 2.70 -6.48
C LEU A 111 -5.05 1.50 -6.04
N LEU A 112 -5.65 0.63 -5.23
CA LEU A 112 -5.11 -0.66 -4.88
C LEU A 112 -6.24 -1.67 -4.96
N LEU A 113 -6.04 -2.70 -5.76
CA LEU A 113 -6.96 -3.81 -5.95
C LEU A 113 -6.22 -5.09 -5.63
N VAL A 114 -6.75 -5.88 -4.70
CA VAL A 114 -6.27 -7.24 -4.46
C VAL A 114 -7.25 -8.20 -5.12
N GLN A 115 -6.73 -9.05 -6.01
CA GLN A 115 -7.51 -10.00 -6.81
C GLN A 115 -6.83 -11.38 -6.83
N SER A 116 -7.58 -12.41 -7.21
CA SER A 116 -6.98 -13.72 -7.50
C SER A 116 -6.24 -13.66 -8.84
N GLY A 117 -4.98 -14.08 -8.83
CA GLY A 117 -4.15 -14.25 -10.01
C GLY A 117 -4.53 -15.51 -10.81
N PRO A 118 -3.86 -15.74 -11.95
CA PRO A 118 -4.16 -16.84 -12.87
C PRO A 118 -4.09 -18.22 -12.21
N ASP A 119 -3.14 -18.40 -11.29
CA ASP A 119 -2.89 -19.67 -10.58
C ASP A 119 -3.61 -19.76 -9.23
N GLY A 120 -4.49 -18.79 -8.93
CA GLY A 120 -5.22 -18.70 -7.66
C GLY A 120 -4.48 -17.96 -6.54
N ASP A 121 -3.21 -17.63 -6.75
CA ASP A 121 -2.41 -16.83 -5.81
C ASP A 121 -2.86 -15.35 -5.83
N PRO A 122 -2.86 -14.65 -4.69
CA PRO A 122 -3.30 -13.26 -4.63
C PRO A 122 -2.31 -12.31 -5.32
N VAL A 123 -2.87 -11.37 -6.07
CA VAL A 123 -2.14 -10.34 -6.79
C VAL A 123 -2.67 -8.97 -6.37
N ALA A 124 -1.77 -8.07 -6.00
CA ALA A 124 -2.06 -6.65 -5.81
C ALA A 124 -1.77 -5.88 -7.10
N VAL A 125 -2.74 -5.10 -7.54
CA VAL A 125 -2.62 -4.14 -8.63
C VAL A 125 -2.70 -2.74 -8.05
N VAL A 126 -1.63 -1.97 -8.21
CA VAL A 126 -1.53 -0.58 -7.76
C VAL A 126 -1.63 0.34 -8.98
N ASP A 127 -2.61 1.23 -8.99
CA ASP A 127 -2.78 2.24 -10.05
C ASP A 127 -1.91 3.47 -9.75
N LEU A 128 -0.69 3.45 -10.28
CA LEU A 128 0.30 4.51 -10.08
C LEU A 128 -0.08 5.80 -10.81
N GLN A 129 -0.73 5.68 -11.98
CA GLN A 129 -1.23 6.84 -12.71
C GLN A 129 -2.30 7.57 -11.91
N ALA A 130 -3.32 6.84 -11.43
CA ALA A 130 -4.38 7.44 -10.62
C ALA A 130 -3.82 8.02 -9.30
N ALA A 131 -2.81 7.37 -8.70
CA ALA A 131 -2.14 7.91 -7.50
C ALA A 131 -1.43 9.23 -7.79
N ALA A 132 -0.76 9.35 -8.95
CA ALA A 132 -0.15 10.59 -9.39
C ALA A 132 -1.20 11.68 -9.65
N ASP A 133 -2.31 11.35 -10.32
CA ASP A 133 -3.37 12.29 -10.69
C ASP A 133 -4.07 12.94 -9.48
N LEU A 134 -4.02 12.30 -8.30
CA LEU A 134 -4.46 12.89 -7.05
C LEU A 134 -3.61 14.08 -6.60
N ARG A 135 -2.32 14.06 -6.91
CA ARG A 135 -1.33 15.04 -6.41
C ARG A 135 -0.92 16.03 -7.48
N VAL A 136 -0.86 15.61 -8.74
CA VAL A 136 -0.31 16.40 -9.84
C VAL A 136 -1.08 16.13 -11.12
N GLN A 137 -1.36 17.18 -11.89
CA GLN A 137 -1.84 17.08 -13.27
C GLN A 137 -0.69 17.24 -14.24
N GLY A 138 -0.81 16.63 -15.42
CA GLY A 138 0.19 16.78 -16.47
C GLY A 138 1.38 15.82 -16.35
N VAL A 139 1.25 14.78 -15.52
CA VAL A 139 2.24 13.71 -15.39
C VAL A 139 1.60 12.40 -15.82
N THR A 140 2.24 11.70 -16.75
CA THR A 140 1.85 10.36 -17.17
C THR A 140 2.93 9.38 -16.80
N VAL A 141 2.62 8.39 -15.96
CA VAL A 141 3.53 7.30 -15.60
C VAL A 141 3.63 6.34 -16.77
N ALA A 142 4.77 6.33 -17.45
CA ALA A 142 5.05 5.53 -18.63
C ALA A 142 5.74 4.20 -18.29
N GLY A 143 6.42 4.13 -17.15
CA GLY A 143 7.16 2.95 -16.71
C GLY A 143 7.36 2.94 -15.21
N PHE A 144 7.40 1.73 -14.63
CA PHE A 144 7.75 1.49 -13.25
C PHE A 144 8.47 0.15 -13.15
N VAL A 145 9.61 0.13 -12.45
CA VAL A 145 10.33 -1.10 -12.12
C VAL A 145 10.79 -1.02 -10.66
N LEU A 146 10.69 -2.15 -9.96
CA LEU A 146 11.34 -2.36 -8.67
C LEU A 146 12.31 -3.53 -8.81
N HIS A 147 13.60 -3.25 -8.66
CA HIS A 147 14.65 -4.26 -8.64
C HIS A 147 15.79 -3.81 -7.72
N ASP A 148 16.51 -4.75 -7.12
CA ASP A 148 17.65 -4.45 -6.24
C ASP A 148 17.38 -3.39 -5.16
N ALA A 149 16.16 -3.41 -4.61
CA ALA A 149 15.63 -2.41 -3.67
C ALA A 149 15.71 -0.95 -4.18
N THR A 150 15.68 -0.77 -5.50
CA THR A 150 15.68 0.50 -6.22
C THR A 150 14.40 0.62 -7.02
N ILE A 151 13.76 1.79 -6.94
CA ILE A 151 12.58 2.13 -7.71
C ILE A 151 13.00 2.98 -8.89
N GLU A 152 12.62 2.54 -10.09
CA GLU A 152 12.74 3.31 -11.32
C GLU A 152 11.35 3.70 -11.82
N VAL A 153 11.18 5.00 -12.11
CA VAL A 153 9.93 5.55 -12.64
C VAL A 153 10.24 6.32 -13.92
N GLU A 154 9.55 5.97 -14.99
CA GLU A 154 9.51 6.76 -16.20
C GLU A 154 8.21 7.55 -16.24
N ALA A 155 8.33 8.86 -16.44
CA ALA A 155 7.19 9.75 -16.53
C ALA A 155 7.31 10.69 -17.73
N ALA A 156 6.24 10.81 -18.50
CA ALA A 156 6.05 11.88 -19.46
C ALA A 156 5.41 13.08 -18.73
N VAL A 157 5.96 14.27 -18.96
CA VAL A 157 5.58 15.49 -18.25
C VAL A 157 5.12 16.53 -19.27
N ARG A 158 3.90 17.05 -19.11
CA ARG A 158 3.28 18.05 -19.98
C ARG A 158 2.39 18.97 -19.15
N ASP A 159 2.63 20.29 -19.20
CA ASP A 159 1.78 21.31 -18.56
C ASP A 159 1.47 21.03 -17.08
N VAL A 160 2.51 20.84 -16.27
CA VAL A 160 2.38 20.42 -14.86
C VAL A 160 1.61 21.42 -14.02
N ARG A 161 0.60 20.92 -13.30
CA ARG A 161 -0.10 21.68 -12.25
C ARG A 161 -0.20 20.85 -10.99
N LEU A 162 0.37 21.34 -9.90
CA LEU A 162 0.23 20.70 -8.59
C LEU A 162 -1.18 20.90 -8.05
N ARG A 163 -1.80 19.81 -7.58
CA ARG A 163 -3.04 19.87 -6.82
C ARG A 163 -2.70 20.03 -5.36
N ARG A 164 -3.27 21.05 -4.70
CA ARG A 164 -3.14 21.20 -3.26
C ARG A 164 -3.85 20.00 -2.61
N ALA A 165 -3.13 19.23 -1.80
CA ALA A 165 -3.76 18.21 -0.97
C ALA A 165 -4.83 18.90 -0.10
N ALA A 166 -6.05 18.35 -0.09
CA ALA A 166 -7.09 18.84 0.81
C ALA A 166 -6.56 18.79 2.24
N ALA A 167 -6.54 19.94 2.93
CA ALA A 167 -6.13 20.00 4.31
C ALA A 167 -7.10 19.13 5.12
N THR A 168 -6.57 18.17 5.90
CA THR A 168 -7.35 17.46 6.91
C THR A 168 -7.99 18.51 7.82
N PRO A 169 -9.33 18.56 7.97
CA PRO A 169 -9.96 19.55 8.83
C PRO A 169 -9.46 19.35 10.26
N VAL A 170 -8.82 20.39 10.81
CA VAL A 170 -8.42 20.43 12.21
C VAL A 170 -9.71 20.43 13.05
N PRO A 171 -9.91 19.46 13.95
CA PRO A 171 -11.07 19.48 14.83
C PRO A 171 -11.04 20.75 15.69
N PRO A 172 -12.20 21.39 15.92
CA PRO A 172 -12.27 22.58 16.78
C PRO A 172 -11.73 22.26 18.18
N PRO A 173 -11.07 23.21 18.86
CA PRO A 173 -10.60 23.01 20.21
C PRO A 173 -11.78 22.65 21.14
N PRO A 174 -11.55 21.79 22.16
CA PRO A 174 -12.59 21.49 23.13
C PRO A 174 -13.05 22.77 23.83
N PRO A 175 -14.34 22.87 24.20
CA PRO A 175 -14.85 24.02 24.93
C PRO A 175 -14.13 24.19 26.27
N PRO A 176 -13.95 25.44 26.76
CA PRO A 176 -13.34 25.68 28.06
C PRO A 176 -14.18 25.00 29.15
N VAL A 177 -13.50 24.26 30.04
CA VAL A 177 -14.09 23.72 31.26
C VAL A 177 -14.33 24.90 32.19
N GLY A 178 -15.61 25.24 32.41
CA GLY A 178 -16.04 26.26 33.38
C GLY A 178 -16.05 25.73 34.80
#